data_AF-A0A7V5WJH7-F1
#
_entry.id   AF-A0A7V5WJH7-F1
#
_cell.length_a   1.000
_cell.length_b   1.000
_cell.length_c   1.000
_cell.angle_alpha   90.00
_cell.angle_beta   90.00
_cell.angle_gamma   90.00
#
_symmetry.space_group_name_H-M   'P 1'
#
loop_
_entity.id
_entity.type
_entity.pdbx_description
1 polymer ?
#
loop_
_entity_poly.entity_id
_entity_poly.type
_entity_poly.pdbx_seq_one_letter_code
_entity_poly.pdbx_strand_id
1 'polypeptide(L)' 'KKSRRGRNPQTGDELTLESRRVVTFKPSGILRAKINKH' A
#
# COMPACT_ATOMS: atom_id res chain seq x y z
N LYS A 1 -5.33 -7.81 -3.17
CA LYS A 1 -4.04 -7.77 -3.94
C LYS A 1 -3.63 -9.21 -4.23
N LYS A 2 -3.10 -9.53 -5.42
CA LYS A 2 -2.67 -10.91 -5.77
C LYS A 2 -1.50 -11.36 -4.90
N SER A 3 -1.34 -12.68 -4.75
CA SER A 3 -0.11 -13.27 -4.21
C SER A 3 1.07 -12.89 -5.11
N ARG A 4 2.24 -12.70 -4.52
CA ARG A 4 3.45 -12.27 -5.24
C ARG A 4 4.69 -12.84 -4.61
N ARG A 5 5.70 -13.10 -5.44
CA ARG A 5 7.05 -13.40 -4.95
C ARG A 5 7.68 -12.10 -4.45
N GLY A 6 8.21 -12.13 -3.24
CA GLY A 6 8.97 -11.07 -2.60
C GLY A 6 10.31 -11.61 -2.11
N ARG A 7 11.08 -10.75 -1.45
CA ARG A 7 12.31 -11.13 -0.77
C ARG A 7 12.32 -10.60 0.65
N ASN A 8 13.01 -11.30 1.55
CA ASN A 8 13.34 -10.75 2.86
C ASN A 8 14.26 -9.53 2.64
N PRO A 9 13.90 -8.32 3.06
CA PRO A 9 14.72 -7.13 2.86
C PRO A 9 16.06 -7.18 3.61
N GLN A 10 16.20 -8.04 4.62
CA GLN A 10 17.43 -8.17 5.42
C GLN A 10 18.41 -9.20 4.85
N THR A 11 17.94 -10.31 4.30
CA THR A 11 18.79 -11.44 3.84
C THR A 11 18.77 -11.66 2.33
N GLY A 12 17.74 -11.15 1.63
CA GLY A 12 17.55 -11.36 0.19
C GLY A 12 16.85 -12.67 -0.17
N ASP A 13 16.56 -13.53 0.81
CA ASP A 13 15.92 -14.82 0.58
C ASP A 13 14.52 -14.67 -0.02
N GLU A 14 14.11 -15.63 -0.84
CA GLU A 14 12.80 -15.60 -1.49
C GLU A 14 11.68 -15.93 -0.52
N LEU A 15 10.59 -15.16 -0.60
CA LEU A 15 9.37 -15.37 0.18
C LEU A 15 8.14 -15.19 -0.70
N THR A 16 7.20 -16.11 -0.66
CA THR A 16 5.89 -15.91 -1.29
C THR A 16 4.97 -15.17 -0.34
N LEU A 17 4.51 -13.99 -0.78
CA LEU A 17 3.58 -13.16 -0.02
C LEU A 17 2.16 -13.46 -0.47
N GLU A 18 1.33 -13.90 0.47
CA GLU A 18 -0.07 -14.20 0.23
C GLU A 18 -0.90 -12.96 -0.14
N SER A 19 -2.09 -13.22 -0.69
CA SER A 19 -3.07 -12.17 -0.94
C SER A 19 -3.52 -11.55 0.39
N ARG A 20 -3.63 -10.23 0.44
CA ARG A 20 -4.10 -9.51 1.64
C ARG A 20 -5.08 -8.40 1.30
N ARG A 21 -5.91 -8.05 2.28
CA ARG A 21 -6.67 -6.80 2.30
C ARG A 21 -5.82 -5.72 2.95
N VAL A 22 -5.81 -4.52 2.36
CA VAL A 22 -5.09 -3.36 2.88
C VAL A 22 -6.08 -2.22 2.94
N VAL A 23 -6.10 -1.51 4.06
CA VAL A 23 -6.92 -0.30 4.22
C VAL A 23 -6.34 0.78 3.31
N THR A 24 -7.18 1.35 2.46
CA THR A 24 -6.81 2.46 1.59
C THR A 24 -7.62 3.67 2.01
N PHE A 25 -6.95 4.77 2.35
CA PHE A 25 -7.62 6.01 2.63
C PHE A 25 -7.98 6.72 1.32
N LYS A 26 -9.25 7.08 1.16
CA LYS A 26 -9.73 7.93 0.06
C LYS A 26 -10.22 9.24 0.67
N PRO A 27 -9.45 10.33 0.59
CA PRO A 27 -9.89 11.61 1.13
C PRO A 27 -11.14 12.10 0.38
N SER A 28 -12.02 12.81 1.09
CA SER A 28 -13.15 13.49 0.46
C SER A 28 -12.66 14.63 -0.44
N GLY A 29 -13.47 15.03 -1.41
CA GLY A 29 -13.17 16.18 -2.27
C GLY A 29 -12.98 17.47 -1.45
N ILE A 30 -13.79 17.64 -0.40
CA ILE A 30 -13.69 18.76 0.56
C ILE A 30 -12.32 18.74 1.26
N LEU A 31 -11.90 17.60 1.80
CA LEU A 31 -10.61 17.49 2.50
C LEU A 31 -9.43 17.76 1.55
N ARG A 32 -9.48 17.20 0.34
CA ARG A 32 -8.45 17.45 -0.68
C ARG A 32 -8.37 18.93 -1.05
N ALA A 33 -9.51 19.60 -1.26
CA ALA A 33 -9.54 21.01 -1.59
C ALA A 33 -9.03 21.91 -0.45
N LYS A 34 -9.31 21.56 0.81
CA LYS A 34 -8.79 22.28 1.99
C LYS A 34 -7.27 22.17 2.11
N ILE A 35 -6.71 20.98 1.89
CA ILE A 35 -5.26 20.74 2.03
C ILE A 35 -4.48 21.33 0.86
N ASN A 36 -5.03 21.30 -0.36
CA ASN A 36 -4.30 21.69 -1.58
C ASN A 36 -4.45 23.17 -1.96
N LYS A 37 -5.25 23.96 -1.22
CA LYS A 37 -5.32 25.42 -1.42
C LYS A 37 -4.11 26.07 -0.77
N HIS A 38 -3.07 26.29 -1.58
CA HIS A 38 -2.09 27.36 -1.36
C HIS A 38 -2.72 28.72 -1.66
#